data_AF-A0A1B8YN64-F1
#
_entry.id   AF-A0A1B8YN64-F1
#
_cell.length_a   1.000
_cell.length_b   1.000
_cell.length_c   1.000
_cell.angle_alpha   90.00
_cell.angle_beta   90.00
_cell.angle_gamma   90.00
#
_symmetry.space_group_name_H-M   'P 1'
#
loop_
_entity.id
_entity.type
_entity.pdbx_description
1 polymer ?
#
loop_
_entity_poly.entity_id
_entity_poly.type
_entity_poly.pdbx_seq_one_letter_code
_entity_poly.pdbx_strand_id
1 'polypeptide(L)'
;MKKRNSRKKSRPVVSKKTTNTLMMSGDFIIFCEKLTQQIEIIAQFSPDYYFCKAIIAREEKKFQIERQCILNLLRYTDSPKSFLIEKLLNNQHEFICSEQVDTILSLIRTNTASNVYIQIIKSFILSGTKQKIAPYFNCLMGYSQNFNEEQPYLDIDTISDNQLLMFYEETHRVLLDNSNNADILKKLTNFIFSKVTENTCQSLLFFISYFNIKSNPEYAIEIANRFLEAPNLSTDNTSYLPNLAYNTALTAIDFADINEAYFWLEYINNEERSQKIKNEIDSLEEKIHTRSNHPLNPENIPPKYINDISTKDIIMLCSYLDGCGDDWGLKELNRSGKYIFPSKTVTIETFKSLALNGLVKMSQTSFNSFEDKQLNDFNDIIFNAKFHTNIHGVGDSKLLALPILLEELDRRNDKLDASSYIWKVISTGYFYSAFEYYLNNVSDTWAREFTLNEKTIERISSSSLSAKDLSYIARYAIGYAAGQHSIGGTKGNKHTCNVLIGSINRNFDWVDTDKFYPKTFPRDKKQPVMSSERIMEKICGITPDDLYNLPPQTLEHNQNEFSEDEF
;
A
#
# COMPACT_ATOMS: atom_id res chain seq x y z
N MET A 1 23.47 -37.62 95.69
CA MET A 1 22.06 -37.41 95.27
C MET A 1 21.82 -38.15 93.96
N LYS A 2 20.82 -39.04 93.94
CA LYS A 2 20.56 -40.03 92.87
C LYS A 2 19.87 -39.40 91.66
N LYS A 3 20.45 -39.59 90.47
CA LYS A 3 19.79 -39.42 89.17
C LYS A 3 18.71 -40.49 89.01
N ARG A 4 17.47 -40.09 88.70
CA ARG A 4 16.39 -41.01 88.33
C ARG A 4 16.00 -40.75 86.87
N ASN A 5 16.52 -41.62 86.01
CA ASN A 5 16.03 -41.84 84.64
C ASN A 5 14.62 -42.44 84.72
N SER A 6 13.63 -41.81 84.10
CA SER A 6 12.38 -42.46 83.74
C SER A 6 12.26 -42.52 82.22
N ARG A 7 12.69 -43.65 81.65
CA ARG A 7 12.34 -44.12 80.31
C ARG A 7 10.82 -44.20 80.20
N LYS A 8 10.17 -43.27 79.50
CA LYS A 8 8.85 -43.50 78.93
C LYS A 8 9.04 -44.31 77.65
N LYS A 9 8.67 -45.59 77.71
CA LYS A 9 8.52 -46.47 76.54
C LYS A 9 7.56 -45.80 75.55
N SER A 10 8.08 -45.41 74.40
CA SER A 10 7.27 -45.09 73.21
C SER A 10 6.47 -46.34 72.86
N ARG A 11 5.15 -46.27 72.98
CA ARG A 11 4.25 -47.23 72.32
C ARG A 11 4.52 -47.10 70.81
N PRO A 12 4.62 -48.21 70.06
CA PRO A 12 4.66 -48.12 68.62
C PRO A 12 3.34 -47.49 68.19
N VAL A 13 3.41 -46.32 67.56
CA VAL A 13 2.29 -45.82 66.76
C VAL A 13 2.16 -46.82 65.63
N VAL A 14 1.19 -47.72 65.79
CA VAL A 14 0.68 -48.55 64.70
C VAL A 14 0.25 -47.56 63.63
N SER A 15 1.06 -47.42 62.58
CA SER A 15 0.63 -46.81 61.34
C SER A 15 -0.54 -47.65 60.85
N LYS A 16 -1.77 -47.20 61.09
CA LYS A 16 -2.91 -47.65 60.31
C LYS A 16 -2.65 -47.18 58.88
N LYS A 17 -1.97 -48.03 58.10
CA LYS A 17 -2.11 -48.04 56.65
C LYS A 17 -3.57 -48.38 56.40
N THR A 18 -4.41 -47.37 56.28
CA THR A 18 -5.71 -47.50 55.61
C THR A 18 -5.41 -47.60 54.12
N THR A 19 -4.86 -48.73 53.67
CA THR A 19 -5.08 -49.19 52.30
C THR A 19 -6.54 -49.64 52.25
N ASN A 20 -7.47 -48.68 52.11
CA ASN A 20 -8.75 -48.97 51.49
C ASN A 20 -8.40 -49.38 50.06
N THR A 21 -8.39 -50.68 49.79
CA THR A 21 -8.38 -51.21 48.44
C THR A 21 -9.69 -50.75 47.82
N LEU A 22 -9.67 -49.58 47.15
CA LEU A 22 -10.77 -49.11 46.33
C LEU A 22 -11.06 -50.21 45.32
N MET A 23 -12.22 -50.88 45.47
CA MET A 23 -12.65 -51.88 44.50
C MET A 23 -12.93 -51.16 43.17
N MET A 24 -12.23 -51.60 42.11
CA MET A 24 -12.32 -51.04 40.76
C MET A 24 -13.48 -51.65 39.98
N SER A 25 -14.66 -51.73 40.60
CA SER A 25 -15.85 -52.38 40.06
C SER A 25 -17.13 -51.71 40.58
N GLY A 26 -18.23 -51.87 39.84
CA GLY A 26 -19.54 -51.30 40.16
C GLY A 26 -19.88 -50.03 39.36
N ASP A 27 -20.82 -49.23 39.84
CA ASP A 27 -21.21 -47.99 39.15
C ASP A 27 -20.09 -46.93 39.23
N PHE A 28 -19.68 -46.41 38.07
CA PHE A 28 -18.55 -45.50 37.99
C PHE A 28 -18.81 -44.13 38.62
N ILE A 29 -20.04 -43.62 38.52
CA ILE A 29 -20.41 -42.32 39.11
C ILE A 29 -20.39 -42.42 40.63
N ILE A 30 -20.98 -43.48 41.18
CA ILE A 30 -20.95 -43.74 42.63
C ILE A 30 -19.51 -43.89 43.14
N PHE A 31 -18.63 -44.53 42.34
CA PHE A 31 -17.21 -44.61 42.66
C PHE A 31 -16.57 -43.21 42.70
N CYS A 32 -16.80 -42.39 41.67
CA CYS A 32 -16.29 -41.03 41.58
C CYS A 32 -16.75 -40.19 42.79
N GLU A 33 -18.02 -40.25 43.16
CA GLU A 33 -18.60 -39.52 44.30
C GLU A 33 -17.94 -39.90 45.63
N LYS A 34 -17.72 -41.20 45.86
CA LYS A 34 -17.04 -41.68 47.07
C LYS A 34 -15.59 -41.22 47.12
N LEU A 35 -14.88 -41.26 45.99
CA LEU A 35 -13.48 -40.82 45.92
C LEU A 35 -13.36 -39.32 46.17
N THR A 36 -14.20 -38.51 45.54
CA THR A 36 -14.17 -37.04 45.69
C THR A 36 -14.51 -36.62 47.12
N GLN A 37 -15.54 -37.21 47.74
CA GLN A 37 -15.89 -36.95 49.15
C GLN A 37 -14.75 -37.28 50.11
N GLN A 38 -14.06 -38.40 49.92
CA GLN A 38 -12.93 -38.79 50.77
C GLN A 38 -11.76 -37.80 50.66
N ILE A 39 -11.47 -37.35 49.43
CA ILE A 39 -10.36 -36.43 49.17
C ILE A 39 -10.69 -35.01 49.68
N GLU A 40 -11.93 -34.55 49.55
CA GLU A 40 -12.37 -33.24 50.05
C GLU A 40 -12.25 -33.12 51.58
N ILE A 41 -12.45 -34.22 52.31
CA ILE A 41 -12.25 -34.26 53.77
C ILE A 41 -10.76 -34.06 54.15
N ILE A 42 -9.84 -34.53 53.31
CA ILE A 42 -8.40 -34.55 53.59
C ILE A 42 -7.67 -33.36 52.92
N ALA A 43 -8.35 -32.64 52.01
CA ALA A 43 -7.84 -31.48 51.27
C ALA A 43 -6.55 -31.73 50.47
N GLN A 44 -6.34 -32.97 50.01
CA GLN A 44 -5.20 -33.37 49.19
C GLN A 44 -5.65 -33.66 47.75
N PHE A 45 -5.89 -32.59 46.98
CA PHE A 45 -6.38 -32.72 45.61
C PHE A 45 -5.33 -33.39 44.72
N SER A 46 -5.75 -34.42 43.99
CA SER A 46 -4.93 -35.24 43.11
C SER A 46 -5.48 -35.25 41.69
N PRO A 47 -4.76 -35.78 40.68
CA PRO A 47 -5.31 -35.91 39.34
C PRO A 47 -6.60 -36.75 39.31
N ASP A 48 -6.65 -37.83 40.11
CA ASP A 48 -7.83 -38.69 40.25
C ASP A 48 -9.04 -37.92 40.80
N TYR A 49 -8.81 -37.02 41.76
CA TYR A 49 -9.85 -36.15 42.29
C TYR A 49 -10.45 -35.26 41.20
N TYR A 50 -9.62 -34.53 40.46
CA TYR A 50 -10.08 -33.62 39.43
C TYR A 50 -10.79 -34.34 38.29
N PHE A 51 -10.27 -35.50 37.87
CA PHE A 51 -10.90 -36.34 36.87
C PHE A 51 -12.28 -36.84 37.32
N CYS A 52 -12.39 -37.43 38.52
CA CYS A 52 -13.67 -37.90 39.06
C CYS A 52 -14.68 -36.77 39.26
N LYS A 53 -14.23 -35.61 39.76
CA LYS A 53 -15.11 -34.45 39.94
C LYS A 53 -15.62 -33.89 38.62
N ALA A 54 -14.82 -33.92 37.56
CA ALA A 54 -15.26 -33.55 36.23
C ALA A 54 -16.30 -34.52 35.66
N ILE A 55 -16.14 -35.83 35.89
CA ILE A 55 -17.10 -36.85 35.47
C ILE A 55 -18.47 -36.65 36.16
N ILE A 56 -18.47 -36.42 37.47
CA ILE A 56 -19.72 -36.11 38.22
C ILE A 56 -20.35 -34.84 37.66
N ALA A 57 -19.56 -33.78 37.50
CA ALA A 57 -20.05 -32.49 37.00
C ALA A 57 -20.65 -32.60 35.59
N ARG A 58 -20.09 -33.47 34.73
CA ARG A 58 -20.62 -33.76 33.39
C ARG A 58 -22.04 -34.34 33.45
N GLU A 59 -22.22 -35.37 34.27
CA GLU A 59 -23.53 -36.02 34.46
C GLU A 59 -24.56 -35.07 35.08
N GLU A 60 -24.14 -34.26 36.05
CA GLU A 60 -24.97 -33.25 36.69
C GLU A 60 -25.20 -31.99 35.82
N LYS A 61 -24.60 -31.92 34.63
CA LYS A 61 -24.62 -30.76 33.71
C LYS A 61 -24.06 -29.47 34.32
N LYS A 62 -23.16 -29.59 35.32
CA LYS A 62 -22.40 -28.49 35.92
C LYS A 62 -21.14 -28.19 35.10
N PHE A 63 -21.33 -27.69 33.88
CA PHE A 63 -20.25 -27.56 32.90
C PHE A 63 -19.11 -26.61 33.32
N GLN A 64 -19.34 -25.68 34.25
CA GLN A 64 -18.28 -24.79 34.74
C GLN A 64 -17.29 -25.55 35.64
N ILE A 65 -17.80 -26.27 36.64
CA ILE A 65 -17.00 -27.18 37.49
C ILE A 65 -16.27 -28.22 36.65
N GLU A 66 -16.94 -28.81 35.65
CA GLU A 66 -16.31 -29.75 34.70
C GLU A 66 -15.06 -29.13 34.06
N ARG A 67 -15.21 -27.95 33.43
CA ARG A 67 -14.10 -27.26 32.75
C ARG A 67 -12.95 -26.95 33.70
N GLN A 68 -13.23 -26.40 34.88
CA GLN A 68 -12.17 -26.04 35.83
C GLN A 68 -11.46 -27.29 36.38
N CYS A 69 -12.18 -28.37 36.64
CA CYS A 69 -11.58 -29.63 37.09
C CYS A 69 -10.66 -30.21 36.01
N ILE A 70 -11.13 -30.25 34.76
CA ILE A 70 -10.34 -30.77 33.64
C ILE A 70 -9.10 -29.93 33.39
N LEU A 71 -9.23 -28.60 33.35
CA LEU A 71 -8.07 -27.73 33.14
C LEU A 71 -7.07 -27.76 34.30
N ASN A 72 -7.50 -28.06 35.54
CA ASN A 72 -6.61 -28.28 36.68
C ASN A 72 -5.68 -29.50 36.48
N LEU A 73 -5.99 -30.42 35.57
CA LEU A 73 -5.09 -31.52 35.21
C LEU A 73 -3.78 -31.03 34.56
N LEU A 74 -3.74 -29.80 34.04
CA LEU A 74 -2.51 -29.20 33.47
C LEU A 74 -1.35 -29.17 34.46
N ARG A 75 -1.63 -29.02 35.76
CA ARG A 75 -0.61 -29.00 36.83
C ARG A 75 0.16 -30.31 36.99
N TYR A 76 -0.41 -31.39 36.47
CA TYR A 76 0.07 -32.75 36.68
C TYR A 76 0.73 -33.34 35.45
N THR A 77 0.89 -32.59 34.36
CA THR A 77 1.54 -33.08 33.13
C THR A 77 2.96 -33.58 33.37
N ASP A 78 3.70 -32.99 34.32
CA ASP A 78 5.04 -33.45 34.71
C ASP A 78 5.01 -34.57 35.78
N SER A 79 3.83 -34.99 36.22
CA SER A 79 3.65 -36.05 37.21
C SER A 79 3.43 -37.43 36.56
N PRO A 80 3.78 -38.53 37.23
CA PRO A 80 3.42 -39.86 36.76
C PRO A 80 1.90 -40.03 36.68
N LYS A 81 1.46 -41.03 35.91
CA LYS A 81 0.04 -41.41 35.83
C LYS A 81 -0.48 -41.75 37.22
N SER A 82 -1.60 -41.17 37.60
CA SER A 82 -2.26 -41.53 38.85
C SER A 82 -2.92 -42.90 38.74
N PHE A 83 -3.18 -43.53 39.89
CA PHE A 83 -3.61 -44.92 39.96
C PHE A 83 -4.91 -45.18 39.21
N LEU A 84 -5.93 -44.32 39.38
CA LEU A 84 -7.21 -44.51 38.68
C LEU A 84 -7.05 -44.29 37.18
N ILE A 85 -6.39 -43.21 36.77
CA ILE A 85 -6.18 -42.89 35.35
C ILE A 85 -5.42 -44.01 34.64
N GLU A 86 -4.36 -44.56 35.25
CA GLU A 86 -3.61 -45.68 34.70
C GLU A 86 -4.50 -46.93 34.52
N LYS A 87 -5.34 -47.25 35.51
CA LYS A 87 -6.26 -48.39 35.43
C LYS A 87 -7.35 -48.22 34.37
N LEU A 88 -7.90 -47.02 34.22
CA LEU A 88 -8.92 -46.70 33.22
C LEU A 88 -8.37 -46.79 31.78
N LEU A 89 -7.14 -46.30 31.57
CA LEU A 89 -6.46 -46.37 30.28
C LEU A 89 -6.13 -47.80 29.87
N ASN A 90 -5.70 -48.63 30.83
CA ASN A 90 -5.37 -50.03 30.60
C ASN A 90 -6.61 -50.95 30.58
N ASN A 91 -7.83 -50.40 30.70
CA ASN A 91 -9.08 -51.14 30.81
C ASN A 91 -9.07 -52.21 31.92
N GLN A 92 -8.38 -51.92 33.04
CA GLN A 92 -8.21 -52.78 34.20
C GLN A 92 -9.24 -52.44 35.29
N HIS A 93 -10.52 -52.43 34.93
CA HIS A 93 -11.65 -52.13 35.81
C HIS A 93 -12.91 -52.86 35.33
N GLU A 94 -13.88 -53.04 36.23
CA GLU A 94 -15.20 -53.63 35.96
C GLU A 94 -16.30 -52.61 36.29
N PHE A 95 -16.10 -51.38 35.83
CA PHE A 95 -17.06 -50.30 36.05
C PHE A 95 -18.19 -50.31 35.02
N ILE A 96 -19.41 -50.02 35.48
CA ILE A 96 -20.56 -49.72 34.63
C ILE A 96 -20.61 -48.20 34.45
N CYS A 97 -20.54 -47.75 33.20
CA CYS A 97 -20.51 -46.34 32.81
C CYS A 97 -21.82 -45.94 32.12
N SER A 98 -22.12 -44.64 32.15
CA SER A 98 -23.15 -44.06 31.28
C SER A 98 -22.62 -43.93 29.84
N GLU A 99 -23.52 -43.75 28.87
CA GLU A 99 -23.15 -43.51 27.47
C GLU A 99 -22.24 -42.27 27.30
N GLN A 100 -22.47 -41.21 28.09
CA GLN A 100 -21.65 -39.99 28.04
C GLN A 100 -20.24 -40.25 28.56
N VAL A 101 -20.11 -40.99 29.66
CA VAL A 101 -18.81 -41.35 30.22
C VAL A 101 -18.07 -42.33 29.30
N ASP A 102 -18.76 -43.31 28.75
CA ASP A 102 -18.17 -44.25 27.78
C ASP A 102 -17.64 -43.53 26.54
N THR A 103 -18.35 -42.51 26.06
CA THR A 103 -17.89 -41.66 24.97
C THR A 103 -16.59 -40.94 25.32
N ILE A 104 -16.51 -40.34 26.51
CA ILE A 104 -15.30 -39.65 26.99
C ILE A 104 -14.14 -40.64 27.14
N LEU A 105 -14.35 -41.79 27.78
CA LEU A 105 -13.33 -42.82 27.96
C LEU A 105 -12.84 -43.38 26.63
N SER A 106 -13.72 -43.56 25.66
CA SER A 106 -13.37 -43.98 24.29
C SER A 106 -12.49 -42.94 23.59
N LEU A 107 -12.85 -41.64 23.69
CA LEU A 107 -12.03 -40.55 23.16
C LEU A 107 -10.67 -40.47 23.85
N ILE A 108 -10.59 -40.70 25.16
CA ILE A 108 -9.30 -40.71 25.88
C ILE A 108 -8.39 -41.82 25.33
N ARG A 109 -8.94 -43.01 25.08
CA ARG A 109 -8.17 -44.17 24.58
C ARG A 109 -7.68 -44.01 23.15
N THR A 110 -8.40 -43.25 22.32
CA THR A 110 -8.06 -43.04 20.91
C THR A 110 -7.23 -41.79 20.66
N ASN A 111 -7.08 -40.91 21.65
CA ASN A 111 -6.34 -39.65 21.53
C ASN A 111 -4.81 -39.88 21.59
N THR A 112 -4.10 -39.31 20.63
CA THR A 112 -2.65 -39.48 20.43
C THR A 112 -1.79 -38.40 21.08
N ALA A 113 -2.36 -37.48 21.86
CA ALA A 113 -1.58 -36.40 22.48
C ALA A 113 -0.39 -36.94 23.30
N SER A 114 0.70 -36.20 23.32
CA SER A 114 2.00 -36.64 23.88
C SER A 114 1.97 -36.91 25.40
N ASN A 115 1.06 -36.26 26.12
CA ASN A 115 0.92 -36.38 27.58
C ASN A 115 -0.47 -36.89 27.98
N VAL A 116 -0.54 -37.81 28.93
CA VAL A 116 -1.80 -38.45 29.37
C VAL A 116 -2.84 -37.45 29.88
N TYR A 117 -2.42 -36.41 30.60
CA TYR A 117 -3.35 -35.43 31.16
C TYR A 117 -3.83 -34.48 30.07
N ILE A 118 -2.98 -34.17 29.08
CA ILE A 118 -3.39 -33.43 27.88
C ILE A 118 -4.34 -34.25 27.00
N GLN A 119 -4.11 -35.57 26.87
CA GLN A 119 -5.04 -36.48 26.20
C GLN A 119 -6.43 -36.38 26.85
N ILE A 120 -6.49 -36.46 28.18
CA ILE A 120 -7.76 -36.32 28.93
C ILE A 120 -8.40 -34.96 28.66
N ILE A 121 -7.66 -33.86 28.81
CA ILE A 121 -8.17 -32.50 28.58
C ILE A 121 -8.75 -32.36 27.18
N LYS A 122 -7.99 -32.73 26.15
CA LYS A 122 -8.39 -32.66 24.75
C LYS A 122 -9.61 -33.55 24.47
N SER A 123 -9.68 -34.75 25.04
CA SER A 123 -10.84 -35.63 24.90
C SER A 123 -12.10 -35.05 25.52
N PHE A 124 -12.01 -34.35 26.66
CA PHE A 124 -13.15 -33.62 27.23
C PHE A 124 -13.61 -32.47 26.33
N ILE A 125 -12.67 -31.68 25.79
CA ILE A 125 -12.98 -30.60 24.83
C ILE A 125 -13.72 -31.17 23.61
N LEU A 126 -13.23 -32.28 23.04
CA LEU A 126 -13.79 -32.93 21.86
C LEU A 126 -15.11 -33.68 22.12
N SER A 127 -15.37 -34.10 23.37
CA SER A 127 -16.63 -34.73 23.77
C SER A 127 -17.83 -33.76 23.79
N GLY A 128 -17.57 -32.44 23.69
CA GLY A 128 -18.60 -31.42 23.66
C GLY A 128 -19.21 -31.22 22.27
N THR A 129 -20.42 -30.66 22.20
CA THR A 129 -20.93 -30.12 20.93
C THR A 129 -20.06 -28.95 20.48
N LYS A 130 -20.06 -28.59 19.19
CA LYS A 130 -19.23 -27.48 18.65
C LYS A 130 -19.38 -26.17 19.44
N GLN A 131 -20.57 -25.88 19.97
CA GLN A 131 -20.86 -24.71 20.80
C GLN A 131 -20.22 -24.74 22.20
N LYS A 132 -19.79 -25.92 22.68
CA LYS A 132 -19.20 -26.14 24.01
C LYS A 132 -17.67 -26.14 24.01
N ILE A 133 -17.02 -26.08 22.85
CA ILE A 133 -15.55 -26.05 22.71
C ILE A 133 -14.97 -24.73 23.23
N ALA A 134 -15.44 -23.61 22.69
CA ALA A 134 -15.05 -22.24 23.04
C ALA A 134 -14.99 -21.95 24.57
N PRO A 135 -16.01 -22.36 25.36
CA PRO A 135 -16.00 -22.23 26.82
C PRO A 135 -14.78 -22.81 27.54
N TYR A 136 -14.16 -23.89 27.06
CA TYR A 136 -12.96 -24.45 27.70
C TYR A 136 -11.77 -23.48 27.66
N PHE A 137 -11.54 -22.85 26.50
CA PHE A 137 -10.46 -21.88 26.33
C PHE A 137 -10.77 -20.57 27.06
N ASN A 138 -12.02 -20.11 27.03
CA ASN A 138 -12.44 -18.97 27.85
C ASN A 138 -12.28 -19.24 29.34
N CYS A 139 -12.54 -20.48 29.79
CA CYS A 139 -12.29 -20.89 31.17
C CYS A 139 -10.78 -20.83 31.48
N LEU A 140 -9.90 -21.37 30.64
CA LEU A 140 -8.44 -21.28 30.84
C LEU A 140 -7.97 -19.82 31.01
N MET A 141 -8.49 -18.91 30.19
CA MET A 141 -8.14 -17.49 30.20
C MET A 141 -8.83 -16.69 31.33
N GLY A 142 -9.72 -17.30 32.10
CA GLY A 142 -10.50 -16.62 33.14
C GLY A 142 -11.63 -15.72 32.63
N TYR A 143 -12.05 -15.88 31.37
CA TYR A 143 -13.11 -15.10 30.73
C TYR A 143 -14.51 -15.74 30.79
N SER A 144 -14.65 -16.94 31.36
CA SER A 144 -15.97 -17.57 31.52
C SER A 144 -16.80 -16.86 32.57
N GLN A 145 -18.12 -16.71 32.32
CA GLN A 145 -19.07 -16.35 33.38
C GLN A 145 -18.89 -17.32 34.56
N ASN A 146 -18.78 -16.78 35.78
CA ASN A 146 -18.67 -17.54 37.03
C ASN A 146 -17.32 -18.28 37.21
N PHE A 147 -16.25 -17.86 36.51
CA PHE A 147 -14.91 -18.49 36.59
C PHE A 147 -14.36 -18.65 38.02
N ASN A 148 -14.73 -17.73 38.93
CA ASN A 148 -14.30 -17.72 40.33
C ASN A 148 -15.45 -17.95 41.31
N GLU A 149 -16.60 -18.47 40.87
CA GLU A 149 -17.75 -18.69 41.76
C GLU A 149 -17.83 -20.14 42.26
N GLU A 150 -17.32 -21.10 41.50
CA GLU A 150 -17.40 -22.53 41.82
C GLU A 150 -15.99 -23.15 41.97
N GLN A 151 -15.78 -23.91 43.04
CA GLN A 151 -14.54 -24.66 43.30
C GLN A 151 -14.56 -26.01 42.56
N PRO A 152 -13.42 -26.45 41.98
CA PRO A 152 -12.06 -25.95 42.20
C PRO A 152 -11.62 -24.87 41.20
N TYR A 153 -10.91 -23.83 41.66
CA TYR A 153 -10.36 -22.81 40.75
C TYR A 153 -9.07 -23.27 40.06
N LEU A 154 -8.92 -22.90 38.78
CA LEU A 154 -7.64 -22.96 38.09
C LEU A 154 -6.89 -21.65 38.36
N ASP A 155 -5.82 -21.73 39.15
CA ASP A 155 -4.83 -20.66 39.26
C ASP A 155 -3.78 -20.85 38.16
N ILE A 156 -3.87 -20.01 37.13
CA ILE A 156 -3.03 -20.07 35.94
C ILE A 156 -1.58 -19.69 36.22
N ASP A 157 -1.32 -18.89 37.26
CA ASP A 157 0.03 -18.41 37.60
C ASP A 157 0.90 -19.53 38.21
N THR A 158 0.28 -20.67 38.56
CA THR A 158 0.98 -21.89 38.99
C THR A 158 1.35 -22.84 37.85
N ILE A 159 0.92 -22.56 36.61
CA ILE A 159 1.20 -23.39 35.43
C ILE A 159 2.51 -22.90 34.79
N SER A 160 3.42 -23.82 34.48
CA SER A 160 4.72 -23.45 33.87
C SER A 160 4.60 -23.18 32.36
N ASP A 161 5.58 -22.44 31.81
CA ASP A 161 5.65 -22.14 30.37
C ASP A 161 5.54 -23.42 29.51
N ASN A 162 6.25 -24.49 29.88
CA ASN A 162 6.22 -25.77 29.15
C ASN A 162 4.83 -26.40 29.16
N GLN A 163 4.11 -26.31 30.28
CA GLN A 163 2.76 -26.86 30.40
C GLN A 163 1.76 -26.07 29.54
N LEU A 164 1.88 -24.74 29.52
CA LEU A 164 1.07 -23.87 28.67
C LEU A 164 1.35 -24.08 27.18
N LEU A 165 2.62 -24.18 26.78
CA LEU A 165 3.02 -24.43 25.40
C LEU A 165 2.55 -25.81 24.92
N MET A 166 2.69 -26.85 25.76
CA MET A 166 2.20 -28.20 25.46
C MET A 166 0.68 -28.21 25.29
N PHE A 167 -0.06 -27.53 26.19
CA PHE A 167 -1.50 -27.39 26.04
C PHE A 167 -1.86 -26.68 24.74
N TYR A 168 -1.21 -25.55 24.43
CA TYR A 168 -1.47 -24.79 23.22
C TYR A 168 -1.21 -25.62 21.97
N GLU A 169 -0.05 -26.28 21.87
CA GLU A 169 0.32 -27.11 20.73
C GLU A 169 -0.71 -28.22 20.47
N GLU A 170 -1.16 -28.88 21.53
CA GLU A 170 -2.06 -30.02 21.42
C GLU A 170 -3.52 -29.64 21.15
N THR A 171 -3.91 -28.39 21.45
CA THR A 171 -5.33 -27.98 21.44
C THR A 171 -5.68 -26.82 20.50
N HIS A 172 -4.73 -25.99 20.05
CA HIS A 172 -5.03 -24.83 19.21
C HIS A 172 -5.73 -25.20 17.90
N ARG A 173 -5.40 -26.35 17.31
CA ARG A 173 -6.06 -26.85 16.09
C ARG A 173 -7.54 -27.17 16.29
N VAL A 174 -7.96 -27.49 17.51
CA VAL A 174 -9.39 -27.68 17.84
C VAL A 174 -10.19 -26.39 17.61
N LEU A 175 -9.55 -25.23 17.80
CA LEU A 175 -10.13 -23.92 17.47
C LEU A 175 -9.97 -23.58 15.99
N LEU A 176 -8.83 -23.91 15.38
CA LEU A 176 -8.55 -23.66 13.97
C LEU A 176 -9.51 -24.39 13.03
N ASP A 177 -9.72 -25.69 13.27
CA ASP A 177 -10.53 -26.57 12.41
C ASP A 177 -12.03 -26.24 12.50
N ASN A 178 -12.44 -25.39 13.45
CA ASN A 178 -13.79 -24.89 13.61
C ASN A 178 -13.84 -23.39 13.34
N SER A 179 -14.18 -23.01 12.10
CA SER A 179 -14.14 -21.62 11.60
C SER A 179 -14.87 -20.59 12.47
N ASN A 180 -15.87 -20.99 13.26
CA ASN A 180 -16.59 -20.11 14.18
C ASN A 180 -15.78 -19.67 15.41
N ASN A 181 -14.57 -20.20 15.61
CA ASN A 181 -13.74 -19.98 16.80
C ASN A 181 -12.45 -19.17 16.54
N ALA A 182 -12.28 -18.57 15.36
CA ALA A 182 -11.06 -17.83 14.99
C ALA A 182 -10.70 -16.72 15.99
N ASP A 183 -11.69 -15.96 16.48
CA ASP A 183 -11.47 -14.90 17.48
C ASP A 183 -10.99 -15.45 18.83
N ILE A 184 -11.41 -16.67 19.18
CA ILE A 184 -11.01 -17.34 20.42
C ILE A 184 -9.60 -17.86 20.29
N LEU A 185 -9.22 -18.38 19.11
CA LEU A 185 -7.83 -18.72 18.83
C LEU A 185 -6.94 -17.48 18.98
N LYS A 186 -7.31 -16.34 18.39
CA LYS A 186 -6.58 -15.08 18.57
C LYS A 186 -6.42 -14.69 20.03
N LYS A 187 -7.50 -14.76 20.83
CA LYS A 187 -7.45 -14.48 22.28
C LYS A 187 -6.53 -15.44 23.02
N LEU A 188 -6.63 -16.74 22.73
CA LEU A 188 -5.80 -17.77 23.34
C LEU A 188 -4.33 -17.56 23.00
N THR A 189 -3.99 -17.35 21.72
CA THR A 189 -2.63 -17.10 21.26
C THR A 189 -2.03 -15.90 22.00
N ASN A 190 -2.74 -14.78 22.06
CA ASN A 190 -2.28 -13.59 22.78
C ASN A 190 -2.12 -13.84 24.28
N PHE A 191 -3.07 -14.56 24.90
CA PHE A 191 -3.02 -14.90 26.32
C PHE A 191 -1.79 -15.74 26.65
N ILE A 192 -1.56 -16.84 25.92
CA ILE A 192 -0.41 -17.72 26.13
C ILE A 192 0.89 -16.95 25.86
N PHE A 193 0.97 -16.21 24.75
CA PHE A 193 2.15 -15.41 24.41
C PHE A 193 2.50 -14.36 25.49
N SER A 194 1.50 -13.77 26.16
CA SER A 194 1.74 -12.82 27.26
C SER A 194 2.21 -13.46 28.57
N LYS A 195 2.01 -14.78 28.71
CA LYS A 195 2.33 -15.53 29.94
C LYS A 195 3.66 -16.27 29.85
N VAL A 196 4.03 -16.74 28.67
CA VAL A 196 5.34 -17.36 28.44
C VAL A 196 6.42 -16.29 28.34
N THR A 197 7.57 -16.55 28.95
CA THR A 197 8.65 -15.55 29.09
C THR A 197 9.74 -15.74 28.05
N GLU A 198 10.61 -16.72 28.27
CA GLU A 198 11.77 -17.04 27.41
C GLU A 198 11.48 -18.21 26.46
N ASN A 199 10.57 -19.11 26.85
CA ASN A 199 10.21 -20.27 26.05
C ASN A 199 9.06 -19.94 25.10
N THR A 200 9.22 -20.29 23.83
CA THR A 200 8.18 -20.16 22.79
C THR A 200 8.20 -21.36 21.86
N CYS A 201 7.25 -21.43 20.94
CA CYS A 201 7.21 -22.46 19.90
C CYS A 201 6.78 -21.87 18.56
N GLN A 202 7.10 -22.59 17.50
CA GLN A 202 6.76 -22.22 16.12
C GLN A 202 5.27 -21.95 15.94
N SER A 203 4.38 -22.83 16.41
CA SER A 203 2.93 -22.65 16.27
C SER A 203 2.42 -21.36 16.92
N LEU A 204 2.93 -21.02 18.12
CA LEU A 204 2.53 -19.79 18.82
C LEU A 204 2.97 -18.55 18.05
N LEU A 205 4.23 -18.49 17.63
CA LEU A 205 4.78 -17.35 16.89
C LEU A 205 4.12 -17.19 15.51
N PHE A 206 3.82 -18.28 14.81
CA PHE A 206 3.08 -18.25 13.56
C PHE A 206 1.74 -17.52 13.73
N PHE A 207 0.94 -17.90 14.73
CA PHE A 207 -0.36 -17.29 14.96
C PHE A 207 -0.25 -15.85 15.46
N ILE A 208 0.74 -15.51 16.30
CA ILE A 208 0.99 -14.12 16.69
C ILE A 208 1.31 -13.26 15.47
N SER A 209 2.22 -13.71 14.58
CA SER A 209 2.51 -13.01 13.33
C SER A 209 1.25 -12.87 12.48
N TYR A 210 0.57 -13.99 12.21
CA TYR A 210 -0.65 -14.04 11.39
C TYR A 210 -1.73 -13.05 11.84
N PHE A 211 -2.00 -12.95 13.15
CA PHE A 211 -3.03 -12.06 13.68
C PHE A 211 -2.65 -10.58 13.68
N ASN A 212 -1.37 -10.25 13.44
CA ASN A 212 -0.84 -8.89 13.43
C ASN A 212 -0.49 -8.37 12.02
N ILE A 213 -0.40 -9.22 11.00
CA ILE A 213 -0.04 -8.82 9.61
C ILE A 213 -0.78 -7.57 9.12
N LYS A 214 -2.06 -7.40 9.45
CA LYS A 214 -2.85 -6.24 8.99
C LYS A 214 -2.80 -5.04 9.94
N SER A 215 -2.63 -5.27 11.24
CA SER A 215 -2.75 -4.21 12.26
C SER A 215 -1.41 -3.62 12.66
N ASN A 216 -0.35 -4.43 12.66
CA ASN A 216 1.02 -4.02 12.95
C ASN A 216 1.99 -4.91 12.14
N PRO A 217 2.19 -4.58 10.85
CA PRO A 217 2.96 -5.41 9.93
C PRO A 217 4.44 -5.55 10.31
N GLU A 218 5.08 -4.47 10.77
CA GLU A 218 6.46 -4.47 11.25
C GLU A 218 6.66 -5.47 12.41
N TYR A 219 5.77 -5.41 13.41
CA TYR A 219 5.77 -6.37 14.52
C TYR A 219 5.49 -7.80 14.03
N ALA A 220 4.61 -7.98 13.05
CA ALA A 220 4.33 -9.30 12.50
C ALA A 220 5.55 -9.92 11.81
N ILE A 221 6.35 -9.12 11.10
CA ILE A 221 7.62 -9.52 10.48
C ILE A 221 8.66 -9.84 11.57
N GLU A 222 8.80 -9.01 12.59
CA GLU A 222 9.69 -9.27 13.74
C GLU A 222 9.40 -10.62 14.40
N ILE A 223 8.10 -10.90 14.66
CA ILE A 223 7.67 -12.18 15.23
C ILE A 223 7.92 -13.34 14.27
N ALA A 224 7.75 -13.14 12.97
CA ALA A 224 8.08 -14.15 11.96
C ALA A 224 9.56 -14.49 12.00
N ASN A 225 10.45 -13.51 12.16
CA ASN A 225 11.89 -13.79 12.27
C ASN A 225 12.23 -14.61 13.52
N ARG A 226 11.58 -14.34 14.67
CA ARG A 226 11.72 -15.15 15.89
C ARG A 226 11.24 -16.60 15.72
N PHE A 227 10.34 -16.89 14.77
CA PHE A 227 9.86 -18.24 14.49
C PHE A 227 10.98 -19.18 14.05
N LEU A 228 11.96 -18.67 13.30
CA LEU A 228 13.03 -19.49 12.71
C LEU A 228 13.94 -20.12 13.75
N GLU A 229 14.08 -19.47 14.91
CA GLU A 229 14.91 -19.93 16.03
C GLU A 229 14.12 -20.76 17.06
N ALA A 230 12.78 -20.73 16.98
CA ALA A 230 11.92 -21.40 17.95
C ALA A 230 11.80 -22.92 17.69
N PRO A 231 11.65 -23.74 18.74
CA PRO A 231 11.44 -25.18 18.57
C PRO A 231 10.07 -25.47 17.95
N ASN A 232 10.03 -26.46 17.06
CA ASN A 232 8.77 -27.07 16.61
C ASN A 232 8.35 -28.13 17.63
N LEU A 233 7.28 -27.86 18.39
CA LEU A 233 6.74 -28.78 19.39
C LEU A 233 5.64 -29.70 18.83
N SER A 234 5.31 -29.58 17.54
CA SER A 234 4.19 -30.30 16.93
C SER A 234 4.43 -31.81 16.86
N THR A 235 3.48 -32.59 17.38
CA THR A 235 3.56 -34.07 17.44
C THR A 235 3.53 -34.74 16.06
N ASP A 236 2.96 -34.09 15.05
CA ASP A 236 2.81 -34.63 13.69
C ASP A 236 3.84 -34.05 12.70
N ASN A 237 4.89 -33.37 13.19
CA ASN A 237 5.82 -32.57 12.37
C ASN A 237 5.10 -31.56 11.45
N THR A 238 3.94 -31.03 11.87
CA THR A 238 3.26 -29.98 11.11
C THR A 238 4.16 -28.75 11.09
N SER A 239 4.53 -28.28 9.90
CA SER A 239 5.34 -27.08 9.75
C SER A 239 4.50 -25.92 9.23
N TYR A 240 4.44 -24.86 10.02
CA TYR A 240 3.81 -23.60 9.61
C TYR A 240 4.72 -22.73 8.74
N LEU A 241 6.00 -23.10 8.60
CA LEU A 241 7.01 -22.31 7.90
C LEU A 241 6.61 -21.89 6.47
N PRO A 242 6.10 -22.78 5.59
CA PRO A 242 5.75 -22.35 4.24
C PRO A 242 4.60 -21.34 4.18
N ASN A 243 3.65 -21.43 5.12
CA ASN A 243 2.54 -20.47 5.20
C ASN A 243 3.00 -19.15 5.84
N LEU A 244 3.86 -19.21 6.85
CA LEU A 244 4.49 -18.03 7.44
C LEU A 244 5.25 -17.27 6.36
N ALA A 245 6.18 -17.95 5.68
CA ALA A 245 7.01 -17.40 4.64
C ALA A 245 6.22 -16.70 3.54
N TYR A 246 5.17 -17.35 3.02
CA TYR A 246 4.32 -16.74 2.00
C TYR A 246 3.63 -15.46 2.48
N ASN A 247 3.09 -15.47 3.70
CA ASN A 247 2.40 -14.31 4.26
C ASN A 247 3.36 -13.16 4.60
N THR A 248 4.53 -13.48 5.15
CA THR A 248 5.56 -12.49 5.50
C THR A 248 6.16 -11.88 4.24
N ALA A 249 6.43 -12.67 3.19
CA ALA A 249 6.91 -12.14 1.91
C ALA A 249 5.92 -11.14 1.28
N LEU A 250 4.61 -11.47 1.26
CA LEU A 250 3.59 -10.52 0.80
C LEU A 250 3.58 -9.23 1.64
N THR A 251 3.68 -9.37 2.95
CA THR A 251 3.69 -8.23 3.87
C THR A 251 4.92 -7.33 3.63
N ALA A 252 6.09 -7.92 3.39
CA ALA A 252 7.31 -7.20 3.06
C ALA A 252 7.20 -6.44 1.73
N ILE A 253 6.59 -7.05 0.71
CA ILE A 253 6.31 -6.40 -0.59
C ILE A 253 5.39 -5.19 -0.40
N ASP A 254 4.32 -5.31 0.40
CA ASP A 254 3.41 -4.21 0.69
C ASP A 254 4.13 -3.03 1.39
N PHE A 255 5.20 -3.32 2.12
CA PHE A 255 6.08 -2.33 2.78
C PHE A 255 7.24 -1.84 1.91
N ALA A 256 7.31 -2.32 0.67
CA ALA A 256 8.43 -2.09 -0.23
C ALA A 256 9.80 -2.54 0.31
N ASP A 257 9.83 -3.51 1.23
CA ASP A 257 11.05 -4.16 1.71
C ASP A 257 11.38 -5.40 0.86
N ILE A 258 12.04 -5.15 -0.27
CA ILE A 258 12.40 -6.18 -1.24
C ILE A 258 13.37 -7.21 -0.63
N ASN A 259 14.28 -6.78 0.25
CA ASN A 259 15.26 -7.68 0.85
C ASN A 259 14.58 -8.69 1.77
N GLU A 260 13.67 -8.23 2.62
CA GLU A 260 12.89 -9.11 3.49
C GLU A 260 11.98 -10.04 2.66
N ALA A 261 11.39 -9.55 1.57
CA ALA A 261 10.58 -10.38 0.67
C ALA A 261 11.40 -11.52 0.03
N TYR A 262 12.61 -11.23 -0.44
CA TYR A 262 13.52 -12.25 -0.99
C TYR A 262 13.98 -13.25 0.08
N PHE A 263 14.27 -12.78 1.29
CA PHE A 263 14.62 -13.66 2.41
C PHE A 263 13.53 -14.71 2.67
N TRP A 264 12.27 -14.28 2.78
CA TRP A 264 11.15 -15.19 3.02
C TRP A 264 10.81 -16.09 1.84
N LEU A 265 11.09 -15.65 0.60
CA LEU A 265 10.88 -16.45 -0.61
C LEU A 265 11.62 -17.80 -0.55
N GLU A 266 12.81 -17.85 0.06
CA GLU A 266 13.61 -19.08 0.18
C GLU A 266 12.92 -20.19 0.97
N TYR A 267 11.98 -19.83 1.86
CA TYR A 267 11.25 -20.76 2.72
C TYR A 267 9.90 -21.20 2.13
N ILE A 268 9.53 -20.72 0.94
CA ILE A 268 8.28 -21.09 0.25
C ILE A 268 8.54 -22.34 -0.62
N ASN A 269 7.95 -23.46 -0.22
CA ASN A 269 8.12 -24.75 -0.90
C ASN A 269 7.11 -25.03 -2.03
N ASN A 270 6.18 -24.11 -2.29
CA ASN A 270 5.14 -24.24 -3.31
C ASN A 270 5.49 -23.37 -4.52
N GLU A 271 5.74 -24.02 -5.67
CA GLU A 271 6.22 -23.35 -6.89
C GLU A 271 5.29 -22.23 -7.38
N GLU A 272 3.97 -22.43 -7.34
CA GLU A 272 2.98 -21.41 -7.73
C GLU A 272 3.04 -20.18 -6.81
N ARG A 273 3.12 -20.40 -5.49
CA ARG A 273 3.27 -19.31 -4.51
C ARG A 273 4.60 -18.59 -4.66
N SER A 274 5.69 -19.33 -4.84
CA SER A 274 7.02 -18.74 -5.05
C SER A 274 7.07 -17.92 -6.34
N GLN A 275 6.49 -18.42 -7.43
CA GLN A 275 6.42 -17.67 -8.68
C GLN A 275 5.56 -16.41 -8.54
N LYS A 276 4.46 -16.49 -7.79
CA LYS A 276 3.64 -15.31 -7.50
C LYS A 276 4.45 -14.24 -6.74
N ILE A 277 5.17 -14.61 -5.68
CA ILE A 277 6.03 -13.68 -4.94
C ILE A 277 7.10 -13.07 -5.86
N LYS A 278 7.76 -13.87 -6.69
CA LYS A 278 8.74 -13.36 -7.67
C LYS A 278 8.13 -12.31 -8.60
N ASN A 279 6.98 -12.61 -9.19
CA ASN A 279 6.30 -11.66 -10.09
C ASN A 279 5.93 -10.35 -9.37
N GLU A 280 5.51 -10.42 -8.11
CA GLU A 280 5.18 -9.23 -7.31
C GLU A 280 6.44 -8.42 -6.95
N ILE A 281 7.55 -9.08 -6.62
CA ILE A 281 8.85 -8.43 -6.42
C ILE A 281 9.33 -7.78 -7.73
N ASP A 282 9.33 -8.50 -8.84
CA ASP A 282 9.75 -7.99 -10.16
C ASP A 282 8.89 -6.78 -10.55
N SER A 283 7.58 -6.83 -10.31
CA SER A 283 6.68 -5.70 -10.57
C SER A 283 6.97 -4.49 -9.67
N LEU A 284 7.28 -4.72 -8.39
CA LEU A 284 7.67 -3.67 -7.47
C LEU A 284 9.01 -3.04 -7.87
N GLU A 285 10.01 -3.85 -8.22
CA GLU A 285 11.30 -3.39 -8.72
C GLU A 285 11.16 -2.59 -10.00
N GLU A 286 10.36 -3.06 -10.97
CA GLU A 286 10.06 -2.33 -12.20
C GLU A 286 9.39 -0.98 -11.90
N LYS A 287 8.45 -0.94 -10.95
CA LYS A 287 7.80 0.31 -10.52
C LYS A 287 8.80 1.28 -9.88
N ILE A 288 9.63 0.80 -8.95
CA ILE A 288 10.66 1.61 -8.30
C ILE A 288 11.63 2.14 -9.35
N HIS A 289 12.07 1.30 -10.28
CA HIS A 289 12.97 1.66 -11.37
C HIS A 289 12.34 2.67 -12.35
N THR A 290 11.08 2.48 -12.71
CA THR A 290 10.35 3.39 -13.61
C THR A 290 10.22 4.77 -12.98
N ARG A 291 9.87 4.83 -11.69
CA ARG A 291 9.81 6.08 -10.92
C ARG A 291 11.18 6.70 -10.73
N SER A 292 12.20 5.90 -10.43
CA SER A 292 13.57 6.38 -10.23
C SER A 292 14.14 6.98 -11.51
N ASN A 293 13.75 6.50 -12.69
CA ASN A 293 14.23 7.02 -13.97
C ASN A 293 13.27 8.02 -14.62
N HIS A 294 12.15 8.33 -13.97
CA HIS A 294 11.15 9.20 -14.56
C HIS A 294 11.72 10.62 -14.78
N PRO A 295 11.54 11.24 -15.97
CA PRO A 295 12.17 12.53 -16.28
C PRO A 295 11.69 13.69 -15.41
N LEU A 296 10.52 13.55 -14.78
CA LEU A 296 9.95 14.53 -13.84
C LEU A 296 10.21 14.18 -12.37
N ASN A 297 10.94 13.09 -12.06
CA ASN A 297 11.27 12.74 -10.68
C ASN A 297 12.16 13.86 -10.07
N PRO A 298 11.69 14.57 -9.04
CA PRO A 298 12.42 15.71 -8.47
C PRO A 298 13.81 15.38 -7.93
N GLU A 299 14.06 14.14 -7.51
CA GLU A 299 15.38 13.69 -7.03
C GLU A 299 16.45 13.76 -8.12
N ASN A 300 16.06 13.60 -9.39
CA ASN A 300 16.98 13.61 -10.53
C ASN A 300 17.19 15.01 -11.14
N ILE A 301 16.50 16.04 -10.64
CA ILE A 301 16.46 17.36 -11.26
C ILE A 301 17.11 18.38 -10.32
N PRO A 302 18.46 18.48 -10.30
CA PRO A 302 19.16 19.46 -9.50
C PRO A 302 18.85 20.90 -10.00
N PRO A 303 18.91 21.92 -9.12
CA PRO A 303 18.76 23.31 -9.54
C PRO A 303 19.84 23.71 -10.55
N LYS A 304 19.46 24.52 -11.55
CA LYS A 304 20.40 25.05 -12.54
C LYS A 304 20.98 26.40 -12.12
N TYR A 305 22.21 26.69 -12.54
CA TYR A 305 22.72 28.06 -12.46
C TYR A 305 22.19 28.88 -13.63
N ILE A 306 21.85 30.14 -13.37
CA ILE A 306 21.21 31.01 -14.36
C ILE A 306 22.03 31.15 -15.65
N ASN A 307 23.37 31.19 -15.53
CA ASN A 307 24.32 31.30 -16.65
C ASN A 307 24.30 30.09 -17.58
N ASP A 308 23.88 28.91 -17.10
CA ASP A 308 23.85 27.67 -17.88
C ASP A 308 22.54 27.48 -18.64
N ILE A 309 21.57 28.36 -18.43
CA ILE A 309 20.24 28.30 -19.05
C ILE A 309 20.29 29.06 -20.37
N SER A 310 19.69 28.52 -21.44
CA SER A 310 19.62 29.20 -22.72
C SER A 310 18.71 30.43 -22.67
N THR A 311 19.04 31.47 -23.44
CA THR A 311 18.30 32.75 -23.42
C THR A 311 16.84 32.58 -23.80
N LYS A 312 16.55 31.72 -24.79
CA LYS A 312 15.17 31.37 -25.16
C LYS A 312 14.38 30.73 -24.02
N ASP A 313 15.01 29.87 -23.21
CA ASP A 313 14.32 29.19 -22.11
C ASP A 313 14.05 30.16 -20.96
N ILE A 314 14.92 31.15 -20.74
CA ILE A 314 14.66 32.24 -19.78
C ILE A 314 13.47 33.08 -20.24
N ILE A 315 13.37 33.43 -21.54
CA ILE A 315 12.20 34.17 -22.07
C ILE A 315 10.91 33.35 -21.91
N MET A 316 10.95 32.05 -22.21
CA MET A 316 9.82 31.15 -21.97
C MET A 316 9.43 31.12 -20.48
N LEU A 317 10.39 30.91 -19.59
CA LEU A 317 10.15 30.89 -18.14
C LEU A 317 9.55 32.22 -17.65
N CYS A 318 10.04 33.36 -18.13
CA CYS A 318 9.45 34.68 -17.84
C CYS A 318 7.99 34.76 -18.28
N SER A 319 7.66 34.18 -19.45
CA SER A 319 6.28 34.12 -19.95
C SER A 319 5.37 33.32 -19.02
N TYR A 320 5.84 32.19 -18.47
CA TYR A 320 5.08 31.43 -17.47
C TYR A 320 5.00 32.15 -16.12
N LEU A 321 6.09 32.72 -15.62
CA LEU A 321 6.08 33.48 -14.38
C LEU A 321 5.14 34.68 -14.46
N ASP A 322 5.08 35.39 -15.58
CA ASP A 322 4.11 36.47 -15.73
C ASP A 322 2.66 35.98 -15.80
N GLY A 323 2.40 34.87 -16.48
CA GLY A 323 1.04 34.39 -16.75
C GLY A 323 0.43 33.51 -15.65
N CYS A 324 1.23 32.65 -15.01
CA CYS A 324 0.80 31.72 -13.97
C CYS A 324 1.66 31.72 -12.71
N GLY A 325 2.64 32.63 -12.57
CA GLY A 325 3.39 32.76 -11.33
C GLY A 325 2.51 33.11 -10.13
N ASP A 326 2.80 32.49 -8.99
CA ASP A 326 2.07 32.66 -7.73
C ASP A 326 2.98 33.20 -6.62
N ASP A 327 2.41 33.36 -5.42
CA ASP A 327 3.19 33.68 -4.21
C ASP A 327 4.19 32.58 -3.86
N TRP A 328 3.89 31.34 -4.25
CA TRP A 328 4.79 30.20 -4.12
C TRP A 328 4.62 29.22 -5.29
N GLY A 329 5.64 29.13 -6.14
CA GLY A 329 5.63 28.33 -7.37
C GLY A 329 4.77 28.91 -8.49
N LEU A 330 4.33 28.03 -9.39
CA LEU A 330 3.45 28.31 -10.53
C LEU A 330 2.08 27.68 -10.29
N LYS A 331 1.00 28.40 -10.65
CA LYS A 331 -0.36 27.85 -10.68
C LYS A 331 -0.46 26.75 -11.73
N GLU A 332 -1.37 25.79 -11.51
CA GLU A 332 -1.60 24.72 -12.47
C GLU A 332 -2.02 25.30 -13.83
N LEU A 333 -1.50 24.74 -14.94
CA LEU A 333 -1.78 25.27 -16.27
C LEU A 333 -3.26 25.17 -16.65
N ASN A 334 -4.01 24.23 -16.07
CA ASN A 334 -5.45 24.13 -16.29
C ASN A 334 -6.24 25.39 -15.83
N ARG A 335 -5.71 26.15 -14.86
CA ARG A 335 -6.32 27.39 -14.35
C ARG A 335 -5.92 28.61 -15.17
N SER A 336 -4.65 28.74 -15.54
CA SER A 336 -4.08 29.97 -16.09
C SER A 336 -3.38 29.83 -17.45
N GLY A 337 -3.16 28.61 -17.94
CA GLY A 337 -2.37 28.34 -19.16
C GLY A 337 -2.92 29.01 -20.41
N LYS A 338 -4.24 29.21 -20.51
CA LYS A 338 -4.90 29.87 -21.65
C LYS A 338 -4.51 31.34 -21.88
N TYR A 339 -3.77 31.95 -20.96
CA TYR A 339 -3.32 33.34 -21.04
C TYR A 339 -1.80 33.47 -21.26
N ILE A 340 -1.09 32.37 -21.49
CA ILE A 340 0.37 32.35 -21.56
C ILE A 340 0.86 32.45 -23.01
N PHE A 341 0.49 31.47 -23.83
CA PHE A 341 0.71 31.45 -25.28
C PHE A 341 -0.62 31.39 -26.03
N PRO A 342 -0.65 31.69 -27.34
CA PRO A 342 -1.90 31.75 -28.10
C PRO A 342 -2.70 30.43 -28.16
N SER A 343 -2.06 29.26 -28.02
CA SER A 343 -2.73 27.95 -28.08
C SER A 343 -2.40 27.05 -26.88
N LYS A 344 -3.31 26.11 -26.61
CA LYS A 344 -3.09 25.10 -25.56
C LYS A 344 -1.92 24.19 -25.93
N THR A 345 -1.82 23.79 -27.19
CA THR A 345 -0.73 22.93 -27.68
C THR A 345 0.65 23.56 -27.41
N VAL A 346 0.86 24.82 -27.79
CA VAL A 346 2.15 25.50 -27.57
C VAL A 346 2.42 25.70 -26.08
N THR A 347 1.39 26.01 -25.30
CA THR A 347 1.50 26.17 -23.84
C THR A 347 1.93 24.86 -23.16
N ILE A 348 1.47 23.70 -23.60
CA ILE A 348 1.87 22.42 -23.01
C ILE A 348 3.30 22.06 -23.45
N GLU A 349 3.60 22.16 -24.74
CA GLU A 349 4.91 21.76 -25.28
C GLU A 349 6.06 22.61 -24.73
N THR A 350 5.88 23.94 -24.66
CA THR A 350 6.94 24.81 -24.12
C THR A 350 7.11 24.66 -22.62
N PHE A 351 6.04 24.42 -21.84
CA PHE A 351 6.17 24.12 -20.42
C PHE A 351 6.81 22.76 -20.15
N LYS A 352 6.45 21.74 -20.94
CA LYS A 352 7.09 20.43 -20.90
C LYS A 352 8.59 20.53 -21.17
N SER A 353 9.00 21.36 -22.14
CA SER A 353 10.41 21.66 -22.39
C SER A 353 11.08 22.27 -21.15
N LEU A 354 10.46 23.25 -20.48
CA LEU A 354 11.00 23.83 -19.25
C LEU A 354 11.17 22.78 -18.13
N ALA A 355 10.21 21.88 -17.97
CA ALA A 355 10.24 20.82 -16.97
C ALA A 355 11.33 19.78 -17.28
N LEU A 356 11.43 19.31 -18.52
CA LEU A 356 12.46 18.36 -18.96
C LEU A 356 13.87 18.96 -18.90
N ASN A 357 14.00 20.27 -19.15
CA ASN A 357 15.25 21.00 -18.99
C ASN A 357 15.56 21.33 -17.52
N GLY A 358 14.72 20.90 -16.57
CA GLY A 358 14.94 21.07 -15.13
C GLY A 358 14.84 22.52 -14.64
N LEU A 359 14.21 23.41 -15.40
CA LEU A 359 14.00 24.81 -15.02
C LEU A 359 12.81 24.99 -14.09
N VAL A 360 11.85 24.09 -14.22
CA VAL A 360 10.76 23.93 -13.27
C VAL A 360 10.70 22.49 -12.79
N LYS A 361 10.33 22.27 -11.53
CA LYS A 361 10.18 20.93 -10.94
C LYS A 361 8.99 20.86 -10.00
N MET A 362 8.48 19.67 -9.75
CA MET A 362 7.50 19.43 -8.70
C MET A 362 8.18 19.07 -7.38
N SER A 363 7.41 19.04 -6.29
CA SER A 363 7.91 18.52 -5.00
C SER A 363 7.94 16.99 -4.99
N GLN A 364 8.81 16.39 -4.16
CA GLN A 364 8.88 14.93 -4.01
C GLN A 364 7.55 14.34 -3.54
N THR A 365 6.87 15.03 -2.62
CA THR A 365 5.55 14.62 -2.13
C THR A 365 4.50 14.62 -3.25
N SER A 366 4.50 15.65 -4.11
CA SER A 366 3.60 15.72 -5.27
C SER A 366 3.88 14.58 -6.26
N PHE A 367 5.16 14.33 -6.57
CA PHE A 367 5.54 13.25 -7.48
C PHE A 367 5.13 11.87 -6.96
N ASN A 368 5.38 11.59 -5.68
CA ASN A 368 5.04 10.31 -5.05
C ASN A 368 3.53 10.06 -4.95
N SER A 369 2.71 11.11 -5.02
CA SER A 369 1.24 11.00 -4.95
C SER A 369 0.58 10.46 -6.23
N PHE A 370 1.29 10.45 -7.36
CA PHE A 370 0.75 9.91 -8.61
C PHE A 370 0.63 8.39 -8.57
N GLU A 371 -0.46 7.87 -9.14
CA GLU A 371 -0.56 6.45 -9.48
C GLU A 371 0.35 6.13 -10.67
N ASP A 372 0.88 4.90 -10.75
CA ASP A 372 1.84 4.51 -11.80
C ASP A 372 1.29 4.72 -13.22
N LYS A 373 -0.01 4.48 -13.42
CA LYS A 373 -0.67 4.70 -14.73
C LYS A 373 -0.68 6.18 -15.15
N GLN A 374 -0.65 7.10 -14.19
CA GLN A 374 -0.66 8.55 -14.45
C GLN A 374 0.72 9.05 -14.86
N LEU A 375 1.80 8.39 -14.39
CA LEU A 375 3.18 8.74 -14.76
C LEU A 375 3.43 8.65 -16.28
N ASN A 376 2.67 7.82 -16.98
CA ASN A 376 2.78 7.67 -18.42
C ASN A 376 2.11 8.82 -19.22
N ASP A 377 1.23 9.62 -18.60
CA ASP A 377 0.58 10.77 -19.24
C ASP A 377 1.26 12.08 -18.84
N PHE A 378 2.41 12.33 -19.48
CA PHE A 378 3.18 13.55 -19.26
C PHE A 378 2.36 14.83 -19.44
N ASN A 379 1.48 14.87 -20.45
CA ASN A 379 0.75 16.08 -20.76
C ASN A 379 -0.29 16.38 -19.67
N ASP A 380 -0.94 15.35 -19.11
CA ASP A 380 -1.84 15.50 -17.98
C ASP A 380 -1.11 16.00 -16.72
N ILE A 381 0.07 15.44 -16.42
CA ILE A 381 0.92 15.89 -15.30
C ILE A 381 1.29 17.37 -15.47
N ILE A 382 1.81 17.75 -16.64
CA ILE A 382 2.17 19.13 -16.95
C ILE A 382 0.95 20.07 -16.79
N PHE A 383 -0.23 19.61 -17.18
CA PHE A 383 -1.43 20.44 -17.18
C PHE A 383 -2.03 20.63 -15.78
N ASN A 384 -1.94 19.62 -14.91
CA ASN A 384 -2.66 19.56 -13.64
C ASN A 384 -1.78 19.63 -12.39
N ALA A 385 -0.46 19.42 -12.49
CA ALA A 385 0.42 19.46 -11.34
C ALA A 385 0.92 20.88 -11.03
N LYS A 386 1.31 21.09 -9.77
CA LYS A 386 1.98 22.31 -9.34
C LYS A 386 3.50 22.18 -9.54
N PHE A 387 4.10 23.20 -10.13
CA PHE A 387 5.54 23.27 -10.39
C PHE A 387 6.16 24.49 -9.70
N HIS A 388 7.47 24.41 -9.49
CA HIS A 388 8.29 25.38 -8.78
C HIS A 388 9.50 25.74 -9.63
N THR A 389 9.99 26.97 -9.51
CA THR A 389 11.21 27.39 -10.20
C THR A 389 12.41 26.66 -9.61
N ASN A 390 13.31 26.17 -10.46
CA ASN A 390 14.45 25.34 -10.04
C ASN A 390 15.79 25.94 -10.49
N ILE A 391 16.05 27.17 -10.06
CA ILE A 391 17.26 27.92 -10.42
C ILE A 391 17.95 28.42 -9.15
N HIS A 392 19.27 28.23 -9.06
CA HIS A 392 20.07 28.73 -7.95
C HIS A 392 19.96 30.25 -7.81
N GLY A 393 19.64 30.72 -6.60
CA GLY A 393 19.56 32.15 -6.27
C GLY A 393 18.31 32.87 -6.79
N VAL A 394 17.38 32.18 -7.46
CA VAL A 394 16.11 32.74 -7.93
C VAL A 394 15.00 32.29 -6.99
N GLY A 395 14.27 33.24 -6.40
CA GLY A 395 13.18 32.94 -5.47
C GLY A 395 12.00 32.25 -6.15
N ASP A 396 11.32 31.36 -5.44
CA ASP A 396 10.20 30.56 -5.98
C ASP A 396 8.84 31.31 -5.89
N SER A 397 8.79 32.53 -6.40
CA SER A 397 7.57 33.33 -6.51
C SER A 397 7.66 34.28 -7.70
N LYS A 398 6.52 34.70 -8.26
CA LYS A 398 6.50 35.67 -9.38
C LYS A 398 7.25 36.95 -9.03
N LEU A 399 7.00 37.50 -7.84
CA LEU A 399 7.52 38.80 -7.40
C LEU A 399 9.04 38.80 -7.25
N LEU A 400 9.64 37.66 -6.91
CA LEU A 400 11.09 37.53 -6.74
C LEU A 400 11.78 37.05 -8.02
N ALA A 401 11.21 36.05 -8.71
CA ALA A 401 11.85 35.44 -9.87
C ALA A 401 11.86 36.35 -11.09
N LEU A 402 10.71 36.93 -11.43
CA LEU A 402 10.55 37.62 -12.71
C LEU A 402 11.49 38.83 -12.87
N PRO A 403 11.69 39.71 -11.85
CA PRO A 403 12.65 40.81 -11.98
C PRO A 403 14.09 40.33 -12.21
N ILE A 404 14.54 39.30 -11.49
CA ILE A 404 15.90 38.76 -11.60
C ILE A 404 16.15 38.20 -13.01
N LEU A 405 15.20 37.43 -13.54
CA LEU A 405 15.33 36.83 -14.86
C LEU A 405 15.30 37.87 -15.99
N LEU A 406 14.50 38.93 -15.83
CA LEU A 406 14.47 40.03 -16.80
C LEU A 406 15.77 40.83 -16.80
N GLU A 407 16.33 41.11 -15.61
CA GLU A 407 17.64 41.76 -15.49
C GLU A 407 18.75 40.92 -16.13
N GLU A 408 18.70 39.60 -15.95
CA GLU A 408 19.62 38.69 -16.62
C GLU A 408 19.47 38.74 -18.14
N LEU A 409 18.25 38.73 -18.67
CA LEU A 409 18.01 38.84 -20.12
C LEU A 409 18.64 40.12 -20.70
N ASP A 410 18.54 41.25 -20.01
CA ASP A 410 19.11 42.52 -20.47
C ASP A 410 20.64 42.51 -20.58
N ARG A 411 21.31 41.59 -19.89
CA ARG A 411 22.77 41.40 -19.96
C ARG A 411 23.21 40.44 -21.07
N ARG A 412 22.28 39.75 -21.73
CA ARG A 412 22.59 38.71 -22.71
C ARG A 412 22.67 39.26 -24.13
N ASN A 413 23.81 39.05 -24.76
CA ASN A 413 24.09 39.51 -26.13
C ASN A 413 23.19 38.85 -27.19
N ASP A 414 22.75 37.61 -26.95
CA ASP A 414 21.90 36.84 -27.86
C ASP A 414 20.39 37.05 -27.59
N LYS A 415 20.00 38.02 -26.75
CA LYS A 415 18.60 38.33 -26.42
C LYS A 415 17.73 38.53 -27.65
N LEU A 416 18.23 39.26 -28.65
CA LEU A 416 17.50 39.57 -29.87
C LEU A 416 17.25 38.32 -30.73
N ASP A 417 18.27 37.50 -30.93
CA ASP A 417 18.14 36.23 -31.68
C ASP A 417 17.17 35.27 -30.97
N ALA A 418 17.28 35.15 -29.64
CA ALA A 418 16.36 34.37 -28.83
C ALA A 418 14.92 34.92 -28.92
N SER A 419 14.75 36.24 -28.96
CA SER A 419 13.44 36.89 -29.12
C SER A 419 12.83 36.59 -30.49
N SER A 420 13.61 36.58 -31.57
CA SER A 420 13.14 36.15 -32.90
C SER A 420 12.63 34.70 -32.90
N TYR A 421 13.29 33.80 -32.15
CA TYR A 421 12.80 32.44 -31.96
C TYR A 421 11.46 32.41 -31.21
N ILE A 422 11.32 33.18 -30.13
CA ILE A 422 10.07 33.24 -29.35
C ILE A 422 8.94 33.87 -30.17
N TRP A 423 9.22 34.87 -30.99
CA TRP A 423 8.25 35.41 -31.94
C TRP A 423 7.74 34.31 -32.88
N LYS A 424 8.63 33.48 -33.43
CA LYS A 424 8.22 32.32 -34.25
C LYS A 424 7.29 31.37 -33.49
N VAL A 425 7.59 31.07 -32.21
CA VAL A 425 6.75 30.23 -31.34
C VAL A 425 5.37 30.86 -31.11
N ILE A 426 5.29 32.17 -30.94
CA ILE A 426 4.01 32.89 -30.80
C ILE A 426 3.22 32.82 -32.11
N SER A 427 3.86 33.10 -33.25
CA SER A 427 3.23 33.07 -34.57
C SER A 427 2.68 31.69 -34.94
N THR A 428 3.43 30.63 -34.66
CA THR A 428 2.93 29.24 -34.83
C THR A 428 1.85 28.90 -33.81
N GLY A 429 1.92 29.45 -32.59
CA GLY A 429 0.84 29.38 -31.61
C GLY A 429 -0.49 29.87 -32.15
N TYR A 430 -0.50 30.95 -32.94
CA TYR A 430 -1.71 31.47 -33.58
C TYR A 430 -2.29 30.53 -34.65
N PHE A 431 -1.44 29.80 -35.40
CA PHE A 431 -1.91 28.69 -36.25
C PHE A 431 -2.73 27.71 -35.43
N TYR A 432 -2.12 27.16 -34.37
CA TYR A 432 -2.75 26.13 -33.53
C TYR A 432 -3.99 26.66 -32.81
N SER A 433 -3.98 27.93 -32.38
CA SER A 433 -5.12 28.57 -31.73
C SER A 433 -6.33 28.62 -32.66
N ALA A 434 -6.13 29.10 -33.89
CA ALA A 434 -7.17 29.09 -34.92
C ALA A 434 -7.58 27.65 -35.27
N PHE A 435 -6.60 26.75 -35.39
CA PHE A 435 -6.84 25.35 -35.72
C PHE A 435 -7.74 24.66 -34.68
N GLU A 436 -7.38 24.75 -33.39
CA GLU A 436 -8.13 24.24 -32.25
C GLU A 436 -9.55 24.84 -32.22
N TYR A 437 -9.67 26.17 -32.36
CA TYR A 437 -10.97 26.85 -32.31
C TYR A 437 -11.91 26.42 -33.44
N TYR A 438 -11.45 26.46 -34.70
CA TYR A 438 -12.31 26.14 -35.84
C TYR A 438 -12.63 24.65 -35.93
N LEU A 439 -11.69 23.77 -35.55
CA LEU A 439 -11.90 22.33 -35.56
C LEU A 439 -12.92 21.92 -34.49
N ASN A 440 -12.86 22.51 -33.29
CA ASN A 440 -13.83 22.26 -32.20
C ASN A 440 -15.25 22.72 -32.55
N ASN A 441 -15.40 23.68 -33.47
CA ASN A 441 -16.71 24.13 -33.96
C ASN A 441 -17.32 23.19 -35.02
N VAL A 442 -16.60 22.16 -35.47
CA VAL A 442 -17.12 21.15 -36.39
C VAL A 442 -17.73 20.01 -35.58
N SER A 443 -19.02 19.76 -35.76
CA SER A 443 -19.75 18.72 -35.02
C SER A 443 -19.47 17.30 -35.50
N ASP A 444 -18.95 17.14 -36.72
CA ASP A 444 -18.71 15.85 -37.37
C ASP A 444 -17.60 15.04 -36.67
N THR A 445 -17.73 13.71 -36.71
CA THR A 445 -16.81 12.79 -36.00
C THR A 445 -15.38 12.87 -36.51
N TRP A 446 -15.17 13.15 -37.81
CA TRP A 446 -13.83 13.26 -38.39
C TRP A 446 -12.98 14.34 -37.71
N ALA A 447 -13.60 15.44 -37.25
CA ALA A 447 -12.90 16.55 -36.62
C ALA A 447 -12.40 16.18 -35.22
N ARG A 448 -13.13 15.32 -34.49
CA ARG A 448 -12.76 14.83 -33.15
C ARG A 448 -11.59 13.84 -33.19
N GLU A 449 -11.48 13.09 -34.28
CA GLU A 449 -10.45 12.08 -34.49
C GLU A 449 -9.22 12.62 -35.23
N PHE A 450 -9.23 13.90 -35.63
CA PHE A 450 -8.19 14.46 -36.47
C PHE A 450 -6.92 14.78 -35.70
N THR A 451 -5.78 14.32 -36.23
CA THR A 451 -4.44 14.71 -35.78
C THR A 451 -3.59 15.14 -36.97
N LEU A 452 -2.77 16.17 -36.78
CA LEU A 452 -1.76 16.55 -37.78
C LEU A 452 -0.70 15.44 -37.91
N ASN A 453 -0.19 15.24 -39.12
CA ASN A 453 0.98 14.37 -39.33
C ASN A 453 2.29 15.15 -39.10
N GLU A 454 3.36 14.42 -38.80
CA GLU A 454 4.68 14.98 -38.48
C GLU A 454 5.19 15.93 -39.56
N LYS A 455 5.12 15.54 -40.83
CA LYS A 455 5.56 16.37 -41.96
C LYS A 455 4.86 17.73 -42.01
N THR A 456 3.56 17.78 -41.71
CA THR A 456 2.80 19.03 -41.70
C THR A 456 3.15 19.85 -40.46
N ILE A 457 3.37 19.21 -39.30
CA ILE A 457 3.83 19.87 -38.07
C ILE A 457 5.20 20.53 -38.28
N GLU A 458 6.14 19.83 -38.91
CA GLU A 458 7.45 20.37 -39.27
C GLU A 458 7.33 21.58 -40.20
N ARG A 459 6.45 21.50 -41.21
CA ARG A 459 6.21 22.61 -42.13
C ARG A 459 5.64 23.85 -41.44
N ILE A 460 4.67 23.65 -40.55
CA ILE A 460 4.11 24.75 -39.72
C ILE A 460 5.20 25.34 -38.84
N SER A 461 5.98 24.50 -38.14
CA SER A 461 7.02 24.92 -37.19
C SER A 461 8.22 25.60 -37.85
N SER A 462 8.49 25.29 -39.13
CA SER A 462 9.56 25.89 -39.91
C SER A 462 9.15 27.19 -40.59
N SER A 463 7.85 27.46 -40.74
CA SER A 463 7.31 28.65 -41.40
C SER A 463 7.79 29.97 -40.79
N SER A 464 8.12 30.93 -41.66
CA SER A 464 8.43 32.33 -41.32
C SER A 464 7.25 33.28 -41.57
N LEU A 465 6.05 32.73 -41.77
CA LEU A 465 4.86 33.55 -42.00
C LEU A 465 4.43 34.31 -40.74
N SER A 466 3.71 35.41 -40.97
CA SER A 466 3.08 36.17 -39.91
C SER A 466 1.97 35.35 -39.22
N ALA A 467 1.68 35.69 -37.96
CA ALA A 467 0.62 35.01 -37.22
C ALA A 467 -0.76 35.14 -37.88
N LYS A 468 -1.06 36.29 -38.50
CA LYS A 468 -2.30 36.52 -39.25
C LYS A 468 -2.43 35.55 -40.44
N ASP A 469 -1.35 35.29 -41.16
CA ASP A 469 -1.36 34.43 -42.35
C ASP A 469 -1.51 32.98 -41.93
N LEU A 470 -0.77 32.56 -40.90
CA LEU A 470 -0.88 31.24 -40.29
C LEU A 470 -2.30 30.97 -39.75
N SER A 471 -2.89 31.94 -39.05
CA SER A 471 -4.28 31.85 -38.57
C SER A 471 -5.27 31.69 -39.72
N TYR A 472 -5.06 32.42 -40.82
CA TYR A 472 -5.88 32.30 -42.02
C TYR A 472 -5.76 30.91 -42.66
N ILE A 473 -4.53 30.38 -42.80
CA ILE A 473 -4.30 29.04 -43.35
C ILE A 473 -5.09 28.00 -42.55
N ALA A 474 -4.98 28.02 -41.21
CA ALA A 474 -5.71 27.09 -40.34
C ALA A 474 -7.23 27.20 -40.53
N ARG A 475 -7.77 28.42 -40.40
CA ARG A 475 -9.21 28.70 -40.56
C ARG A 475 -9.73 28.24 -41.92
N TYR A 476 -9.04 28.65 -42.99
CA TYR A 476 -9.46 28.39 -44.36
C TYR A 476 -9.40 26.88 -44.66
N ALA A 477 -8.35 26.20 -44.24
CA ALA A 477 -8.20 24.78 -44.49
C ALA A 477 -9.30 23.94 -43.81
N ILE A 478 -9.63 24.27 -42.55
CA ILE A 478 -10.72 23.61 -41.82
C ILE A 478 -12.07 23.91 -42.49
N GLY A 479 -12.35 25.18 -42.78
CA GLY A 479 -13.60 25.57 -43.45
C GLY A 479 -13.77 24.90 -44.81
N TYR A 480 -12.68 24.75 -45.58
CA TYR A 480 -12.69 24.02 -46.84
C TYR A 480 -12.98 22.53 -46.63
N ALA A 481 -12.30 21.85 -45.70
CA ALA A 481 -12.51 20.43 -45.44
C ALA A 481 -13.93 20.15 -44.92
N ALA A 482 -14.42 20.95 -43.97
CA ALA A 482 -15.78 20.86 -43.46
C ALA A 482 -16.83 21.12 -44.56
N GLY A 483 -16.59 22.11 -45.42
CA GLY A 483 -17.45 22.38 -46.58
C GLY A 483 -17.48 21.20 -47.56
N GLN A 484 -16.32 20.64 -47.90
CA GLN A 484 -16.23 19.45 -48.77
C GLN A 484 -16.93 18.23 -48.15
N HIS A 485 -16.84 18.06 -46.83
CA HIS A 485 -17.56 17.02 -46.12
C HIS A 485 -19.08 17.21 -46.22
N SER A 486 -19.55 18.42 -45.88
CA SER A 486 -20.97 18.75 -45.85
C SER A 486 -21.67 18.60 -47.20
N ILE A 487 -20.99 18.87 -48.32
CA ILE A 487 -21.56 18.72 -49.67
C ILE A 487 -21.38 17.30 -50.26
N GLY A 488 -20.84 16.35 -49.49
CA GLY A 488 -20.56 15.00 -49.98
C GLY A 488 -19.37 14.89 -50.94
N GLY A 489 -18.50 15.91 -50.99
CA GLY A 489 -17.27 15.92 -51.79
C GLY A 489 -16.19 14.96 -51.29
N THR A 490 -16.30 14.50 -50.04
CA THR A 490 -15.42 13.49 -49.43
C THR A 490 -16.15 12.18 -49.18
N LYS A 491 -15.40 11.06 -49.22
CA LYS A 491 -15.92 9.70 -49.02
C LYS A 491 -15.60 9.21 -47.61
N GLY A 492 -16.18 9.88 -46.61
CA GLY A 492 -16.02 9.55 -45.18
C GLY A 492 -14.85 10.23 -44.46
N ASN A 493 -14.68 9.90 -43.18
CA ASN A 493 -13.78 10.59 -42.25
C ASN A 493 -12.34 10.63 -42.74
N LYS A 494 -11.77 9.46 -43.08
CA LYS A 494 -10.37 9.37 -43.55
C LYS A 494 -10.09 10.24 -44.78
N HIS A 495 -11.01 10.27 -45.75
CA HIS A 495 -10.85 11.13 -46.92
C HIS A 495 -10.91 12.60 -46.52
N THR A 496 -11.80 12.97 -45.60
CA THR A 496 -11.93 14.35 -45.07
C THR A 496 -10.65 14.81 -44.36
N CYS A 497 -10.07 13.98 -43.50
CA CYS A 497 -8.81 14.27 -42.82
C CYS A 497 -7.67 14.48 -43.82
N ASN A 498 -7.59 13.65 -44.87
CA ASN A 498 -6.60 13.83 -45.94
C ASN A 498 -6.83 15.11 -46.74
N VAL A 499 -8.08 15.50 -46.98
CA VAL A 499 -8.42 16.78 -47.63
C VAL A 499 -8.01 17.96 -46.75
N LEU A 500 -8.17 17.88 -45.43
CA LEU A 500 -7.68 18.91 -44.51
C LEU A 500 -6.16 19.07 -44.57
N ILE A 501 -5.42 17.96 -44.44
CA ILE A 501 -3.95 17.96 -44.58
C ILE A 501 -3.52 18.51 -45.95
N GLY A 502 -4.18 18.09 -47.03
CA GLY A 502 -3.91 18.57 -48.38
C GLY A 502 -4.21 20.05 -48.55
N SER A 503 -5.26 20.56 -47.92
CA SER A 503 -5.63 21.98 -47.94
C SER A 503 -4.63 22.85 -47.19
N ILE A 504 -4.17 22.41 -46.01
CA ILE A 504 -3.10 23.11 -45.26
C ILE A 504 -1.85 23.22 -46.12
N ASN A 505 -1.36 22.09 -46.65
CA ASN A 505 -0.13 22.06 -47.44
C ASN A 505 -0.24 22.87 -48.73
N ARG A 506 -1.40 22.83 -49.41
CA ARG A 506 -1.64 23.64 -50.61
C ARG A 506 -1.57 25.13 -50.33
N ASN A 507 -2.06 25.59 -49.18
CA ASN A 507 -1.95 27.01 -48.82
C ASN A 507 -0.49 27.41 -48.59
N PHE A 508 0.32 26.57 -47.93
CA PHE A 508 1.75 26.81 -47.85
C PHE A 508 2.42 26.78 -49.24
N ASP A 509 2.04 25.85 -50.13
CA ASP A 509 2.56 25.84 -51.51
C ASP A 509 2.21 27.13 -52.28
N TRP A 510 1.04 27.72 -52.00
CA TRP A 510 0.66 29.02 -52.56
C TRP A 510 1.49 30.16 -52.00
N VAL A 511 1.87 30.11 -50.73
CA VAL A 511 2.80 31.08 -50.15
C VAL A 511 4.14 30.98 -50.85
N ASP A 512 4.67 29.76 -50.99
CA ASP A 512 5.97 29.49 -51.61
C ASP A 512 6.02 29.87 -53.10
N THR A 513 4.85 30.00 -53.76
CA THR A 513 4.71 30.33 -55.19
C THR A 513 4.10 31.71 -55.45
N ASP A 514 4.03 32.59 -54.44
CA ASP A 514 3.44 33.94 -54.50
C ASP A 514 1.99 33.97 -55.07
N LYS A 515 1.24 32.89 -54.83
CA LYS A 515 -0.19 32.76 -55.19
C LYS A 515 -1.10 32.88 -53.98
N PHE A 516 -0.54 33.15 -52.80
CA PHE A 516 -1.29 33.28 -51.56
C PHE A 516 -1.91 34.66 -51.44
N TYR A 517 -3.24 34.69 -51.47
CA TYR A 517 -4.04 35.91 -51.28
C TYR A 517 -4.84 35.79 -49.98
N PRO A 518 -4.27 36.17 -48.83
CA PRO A 518 -4.96 36.08 -47.56
C PRO A 518 -6.11 37.09 -47.51
N LYS A 519 -7.30 36.65 -47.11
CA LYS A 519 -8.37 37.53 -46.64
C LYS A 519 -8.27 37.67 -45.13
N THR A 520 -7.19 38.30 -44.67
CA THR A 520 -6.88 38.49 -43.25
C THR A 520 -7.42 39.82 -42.75
N PHE A 521 -7.70 39.87 -41.45
CA PHE A 521 -7.98 41.10 -40.73
C PHE A 521 -6.84 41.35 -39.75
N PRO A 522 -6.50 42.63 -39.46
CA PRO A 522 -5.55 42.95 -38.42
C PRO A 522 -6.04 42.42 -37.07
N ARG A 523 -5.14 42.36 -36.09
CA ARG A 523 -5.47 41.99 -34.71
C ARG A 523 -6.65 42.82 -34.21
N ASP A 524 -7.65 42.18 -33.63
CA ASP A 524 -8.77 42.91 -33.01
C ASP A 524 -8.28 43.50 -31.67
N LYS A 525 -8.54 44.79 -31.43
CA LYS A 525 -8.22 45.48 -30.18
C LYS A 525 -8.85 44.82 -28.94
N LYS A 526 -9.87 43.97 -29.12
CA LYS A 526 -10.52 43.20 -28.04
C LYS A 526 -9.85 41.86 -27.75
N GLN A 527 -8.90 41.40 -28.57
CA GLN A 527 -8.20 40.15 -28.28
C GLN A 527 -7.33 40.30 -27.02
N PRO A 528 -7.36 39.33 -26.10
CA PRO A 528 -6.53 39.38 -24.91
C PRO A 528 -5.05 39.38 -25.30
N VAL A 529 -4.24 40.15 -24.57
CA VAL A 529 -2.78 40.12 -24.71
C VAL A 529 -2.25 38.97 -23.85
N MET A 530 -1.53 38.05 -24.48
CA MET A 530 -0.95 36.89 -23.81
C MET A 530 0.31 37.28 -23.04
N SER A 531 0.67 36.46 -22.06
CA SER A 531 1.87 36.67 -21.25
C SER A 531 3.15 36.72 -22.08
N SER A 532 3.31 35.80 -23.04
CA SER A 532 4.46 35.79 -23.93
C SER A 532 4.55 37.07 -24.78
N GLU A 533 3.42 37.63 -25.20
CA GLU A 533 3.38 38.89 -25.95
C GLU A 533 3.80 40.08 -25.07
N ARG A 534 3.34 40.14 -23.81
CA ARG A 534 3.79 41.17 -22.85
C ARG A 534 5.28 41.08 -22.55
N ILE A 535 5.81 39.86 -22.41
CA ILE A 535 7.24 39.65 -22.18
C ILE A 535 8.04 40.14 -23.40
N MET A 536 7.61 39.79 -24.62
CA MET A 536 8.24 40.27 -25.86
C MET A 536 8.25 41.79 -25.94
N GLU A 537 7.12 42.45 -25.70
CA GLU A 537 7.02 43.91 -25.66
C GLU A 537 7.99 44.50 -24.62
N LYS A 538 8.08 43.88 -23.43
CA LYS A 538 8.95 44.34 -22.35
C LYS A 538 10.44 44.22 -22.67
N ILE A 539 10.89 43.13 -23.30
CA ILE A 539 12.32 42.85 -23.49
C ILE A 539 12.89 43.41 -24.80
N CYS A 540 12.05 43.61 -25.82
CA CYS A 540 12.50 44.04 -27.15
C CYS A 540 11.57 45.07 -27.84
N GLY A 541 10.52 45.55 -27.17
CA GLY A 541 9.65 46.60 -27.69
C GLY A 541 8.68 46.16 -28.80
N ILE A 542 8.62 44.86 -29.12
CA ILE A 542 7.75 44.32 -30.17
C ILE A 542 6.34 44.20 -29.62
N THR A 543 5.40 44.95 -30.17
CA THR A 543 4.03 45.00 -29.66
C THR A 543 3.23 43.75 -30.04
N PRO A 544 2.12 43.44 -29.34
CA PRO A 544 1.21 42.37 -29.74
C PRO A 544 0.65 42.52 -31.17
N ASP A 545 0.55 43.76 -31.68
CA ASP A 545 0.14 44.06 -33.04
C ASP A 545 1.25 43.70 -34.04
N ASP A 546 2.50 44.02 -33.73
CA ASP A 546 3.65 43.64 -34.56
C ASP A 546 3.79 42.11 -34.61
N LEU A 547 3.72 41.45 -33.45
CA LEU A 547 3.80 39.99 -33.34
C LEU A 547 2.75 39.28 -34.22
N TYR A 548 1.56 39.87 -34.32
CA TYR A 548 0.47 39.28 -35.09
C TYR A 548 0.56 39.59 -36.60
N ASN A 549 0.86 40.84 -36.95
CA ASN A 549 0.73 41.34 -38.33
C ASN A 549 1.98 41.17 -39.18
N LEU A 550 3.17 41.09 -38.58
CA LEU A 550 4.45 41.00 -39.27
C LEU A 550 5.03 39.57 -39.17
N PRO A 551 5.79 39.13 -40.19
CA PRO A 551 6.52 37.87 -40.11
C PRO A 551 7.62 37.98 -39.04
N PRO A 552 7.98 36.88 -38.35
CA PRO A 552 9.16 36.86 -37.49
C PRO A 552 10.42 37.26 -38.27
N GLN A 553 11.13 38.26 -37.76
CA GLN A 553 12.35 38.80 -38.36
C GLN A 553 13.54 38.63 -37.42
N THR A 554 14.75 38.55 -38.00
CA THR A 554 15.99 38.69 -37.25
C THR A 554 16.07 40.14 -36.74
N LEU A 555 16.23 40.32 -35.44
CA LEU A 555 16.28 41.63 -34.83
C LEU A 555 17.74 42.12 -34.84
N GLU A 556 18.06 43.11 -35.68
CA GLU A 556 19.41 43.67 -35.76
C GLU A 556 19.75 44.54 -34.54
N HIS A 557 21.04 44.55 -34.15
CA HIS A 557 21.59 45.44 -33.12
C HIS A 557 21.59 46.90 -33.61
N ASN A 558 20.46 47.61 -33.48
CA ASN A 558 20.49 49.07 -33.56
C ASN A 558 20.78 49.64 -32.17
N GLN A 559 22.06 49.67 -31.80
CA GLN A 559 22.52 50.53 -30.69
C GLN A 559 22.56 51.98 -31.20
N ASN A 560 21.59 52.78 -30.75
CA ASN A 560 21.66 54.24 -30.57
C ASN A 560 22.31 55.09 -31.69
N GLU A 561 21.51 55.51 -32.67
CA GLU A 561 21.55 56.91 -33.14
C GLU A 561 20.33 57.64 -32.55
N PHE A 562 20.40 58.01 -31.26
CA PHE A 562 19.67 59.18 -30.79
C PHE A 562 20.63 60.34 -30.93
N SER A 563 20.51 61.07 -32.04
CA SER A 563 21.07 62.40 -32.19
C SER A 563 20.53 63.28 -31.06
N GLU A 564 21.40 63.69 -30.15
CA GLU A 564 21.25 64.93 -29.41
C GLU A 564 21.26 66.07 -30.44
N ASP A 565 20.11 66.41 -31.00
CA ASP A 565 19.85 67.69 -31.64
C ASP A 565 18.34 67.78 -31.91
N GLU A 566 17.61 68.29 -30.91
CA GLU A 566 16.37 69.07 -30.98
C GLU A 566 15.59 68.90 -29.66
N PHE A 567 15.94 69.70 -28.64
CA PHE A 567 15.06 70.64 -27.92
C PHE A 567 15.79 71.29 -26.73
#